data_AF-A0A5J4UP21-F1
#
_entry.id   AF-A0A5J4UP21-F1
#
_cell.length_a   1.000
_cell.length_b   1.000
_cell.length_c   1.000
_cell.angle_alpha   90.00
_cell.angle_beta   90.00
_cell.angle_gamma   90.00
#
_symmetry.space_group_name_H-M   'P 1'
#
loop_
_entity.id
_entity.type
_entity.pdbx_description
1 polymer ?
#
loop_
_entity_poly.entity_id
_entity_poly.type
_entity_poly.pdbx_seq_one_letter_code
_entity_poly.pdbx_strand_id
1 'polypeptide(L)'
;RKYSGRLKICARCLVFEPSIEFINIPVLKFHFKYTDQIREVVDTLNQVNIFSNEEGKNHFLDVVCRRVIEMKANNVNYPYKHREIADPSLQHHRFNPDYIPVSKFLPLINELYTLFKLPIKQQQFRLKELIFDLEKRSQFELQWLNGLSEKIICECRVEEISRYCSIPGKLVITNYSLFFQYFNNIETKPYAKYEIGLIVKMIKRRHML
;
A
#
# COMPACT_ATOMS: atom_id res chain seq x y z
N ARG A 1 9.07 19.87 12.07
CA ARG A 1 8.51 19.02 13.16
C ARG A 1 8.46 17.58 12.65
N LYS A 2 8.82 16.58 13.46
CA LYS A 2 8.86 15.16 13.09
C LYS A 2 7.64 14.46 13.68
N TYR A 3 6.91 13.71 12.86
CA TYR A 3 5.74 12.92 13.27
C TYR A 3 5.93 11.48 12.82
N SER A 4 5.54 10.51 13.65
CA SER A 4 5.51 9.09 13.27
C SER A 4 4.13 8.71 12.72
N GLY A 5 4.08 7.71 11.85
CA GLY A 5 2.84 7.29 11.21
C GLY A 5 3.06 6.29 10.08
N ARG A 6 2.00 5.99 9.34
CA ARG A 6 2.00 5.06 8.21
C ARG A 6 1.82 5.83 6.91
N LEU A 7 2.70 5.59 5.94
CA LEU A 7 2.53 6.07 4.58
C LEU A 7 1.87 4.98 3.73
N LYS A 8 0.67 5.27 3.22
CA LYS A 8 -0.10 4.40 2.34
C LYS A 8 0.04 4.87 0.89
N ILE A 9 0.34 3.93 0.00
CA ILE A 9 0.43 4.15 -1.44
C ILE A 9 -0.91 3.76 -2.06
N CYS A 10 -1.52 4.66 -2.82
CA CYS A 10 -2.76 4.41 -3.55
C CYS A 10 -2.60 4.81 -5.02
N ALA A 11 -3.48 4.32 -5.88
CA ALA A 11 -3.38 4.53 -7.34
C ALA A 11 -3.41 6.00 -7.81
N ARG A 12 -3.86 6.94 -6.96
CA ARG A 12 -4.02 8.36 -7.31
C ARG A 12 -3.41 9.33 -6.30
N CYS A 13 -2.90 8.81 -5.19
CA CYS A 13 -2.42 9.64 -4.09
C CYS A 13 -1.54 8.85 -3.13
N LEU A 14 -0.76 9.58 -2.34
CA LEU A 14 -0.17 9.10 -1.11
C LEU A 14 -1.01 9.58 0.07
N VAL A 15 -1.13 8.74 1.11
CA VAL A 15 -1.86 9.09 2.34
C VAL A 15 -0.95 8.84 3.53
N PHE A 16 -0.68 9.87 4.31
CA PHE A 16 0.00 9.76 5.58
C PHE A 16 -1.01 9.73 6.72
N GLU A 17 -1.02 8.64 7.47
CA GLU A 17 -1.84 8.45 8.66
C GLU A 17 -0.94 8.56 9.90
N PRO A 18 -1.09 9.62 10.72
CA PRO A 18 -0.32 9.79 11.95
C PRO A 18 -0.53 8.63 12.92
N SER A 19 0.48 8.33 13.74
CA SER A 19 0.34 7.36 14.84
C SER A 19 -0.60 7.90 15.91
N ILE A 20 -1.03 7.03 16.83
CA ILE A 20 -2.00 7.38 17.88
C ILE A 20 -1.47 8.48 18.83
N GLU A 21 -0.15 8.58 18.98
CA GLU A 21 0.53 9.63 19.75
C GLU A 21 0.34 11.02 19.12
N PHE A 22 0.09 11.07 17.81
CA PHE A 22 -0.10 12.29 17.02
C PHE A 22 -1.52 12.41 16.50
N ILE A 23 -2.52 11.90 17.23
CA ILE A 23 -3.94 11.91 16.85
C ILE A 23 -4.50 13.31 16.55
N ASN A 24 -3.85 14.35 17.09
CA ASN A 24 -4.21 15.75 16.88
C ASN A 24 -3.80 16.25 15.48
N ILE A 25 -2.87 15.56 14.82
CA ILE A 25 -2.43 15.83 13.46
C ILE A 25 -3.44 15.21 12.49
N PRO A 26 -3.91 15.93 11.47
CA PRO A 26 -4.79 15.35 10.47
C PRO A 26 -4.07 14.28 9.64
N VAL A 27 -4.85 13.35 9.12
CA VAL A 27 -4.43 12.50 8.00
C VAL A 27 -4.19 13.40 6.79
N LEU A 28 -3.03 13.27 6.17
CA LEU A 28 -2.61 14.08 5.02
C LEU A 28 -2.72 13.24 3.75
N LYS A 29 -3.39 13.78 2.73
CA LYS A 29 -3.53 13.14 1.43
C LYS A 29 -2.89 14.01 0.35
N PHE A 30 -1.91 13.45 -0.33
CA PHE A 30 -1.12 14.05 -1.41
C PHE A 30 -1.62 13.49 -2.74
N HIS A 31 -2.55 14.20 -3.37
CA HIS A 31 -3.16 13.75 -4.61
C HIS A 31 -2.25 14.08 -5.81
N PHE A 32 -1.98 13.10 -6.69
CA PHE A 32 -1.01 13.26 -7.79
C PHE A 32 -1.31 14.43 -8.74
N LYS A 33 -2.60 14.79 -8.92
CA LYS A 33 -3.04 16.02 -9.61
C LYS A 33 -2.36 17.32 -9.11
N TYR A 34 -2.01 17.40 -7.83
CA TYR A 34 -1.41 18.57 -7.20
C TYR A 34 0.02 18.31 -6.73
N THR A 35 0.59 17.17 -7.11
CA THR A 35 1.98 16.81 -6.84
C THR A 35 2.81 17.21 -8.05
N ASP A 36 3.87 17.96 -7.81
CA ASP A 36 4.77 18.45 -8.84
C ASP A 36 5.96 17.48 -9.00
N GLN A 37 6.48 16.96 -7.90
CA GLN A 37 7.61 16.03 -7.89
C GLN A 37 7.50 15.01 -6.76
N ILE A 38 7.98 13.79 -7.03
CA ILE A 38 8.22 12.75 -6.03
C ILE A 38 9.62 12.20 -6.29
N ARG A 39 10.50 12.20 -5.30
CA ARG A 39 11.89 11.76 -5.46
C ARG A 39 12.49 11.27 -4.14
N GLU A 40 13.59 10.56 -4.26
CA GLU A 40 14.49 10.30 -3.15
C GLU A 40 15.44 11.49 -2.98
N VAL A 41 15.67 11.90 -1.73
CA VAL A 41 16.63 12.93 -1.36
C VAL A 41 17.52 12.37 -0.27
N VAL A 42 18.83 12.58 -0.41
CA VAL A 42 19.82 12.20 0.59
C VAL A 42 20.17 13.43 1.40
N ASP A 43 20.03 13.35 2.72
CA ASP A 43 20.54 14.39 3.60
C ASP A 43 22.04 14.19 3.81
N THR A 44 22.84 15.11 3.29
CA THR A 44 24.30 15.11 3.42
C THR A 44 24.79 15.90 4.64
N LEU A 45 23.89 16.59 5.36
CA LEU A 45 24.26 17.54 6.42
C LEU A 45 24.28 16.93 7.83
N ASN A 46 23.67 15.76 8.05
CA ASN A 46 23.71 15.05 9.33
C ASN A 46 24.80 13.97 9.32
N GLN A 47 26.05 14.41 9.22
CA GLN A 47 27.19 13.53 9.48
C GLN A 47 27.34 13.31 10.99
N VAL A 48 27.75 12.09 11.34
CA VAL A 48 28.09 11.59 12.69
C VAL A 48 26.94 10.86 13.40
N ASN A 49 26.77 9.59 13.03
CA ASN A 49 26.27 8.57 13.96
C ASN A 49 27.52 7.92 14.59
N ILE A 50 27.85 8.26 15.84
CA ILE A 50 29.10 7.84 16.53
C ILE A 50 29.15 6.31 16.77
N PHE A 51 28.04 5.61 16.54
CA PHE A 51 27.87 4.19 16.92
C PHE A 51 27.69 3.21 15.75
N SER A 52 27.84 3.65 14.50
CA SER A 52 27.78 2.75 13.34
C SER A 52 28.85 3.12 12.31
N ASN A 53 29.75 2.18 12.01
CA ASN A 53 30.81 2.30 10.99
C ASN A 53 30.28 2.36 9.53
N GLU A 54 29.04 2.79 9.33
CA GLU A 54 28.48 3.07 8.01
C GLU A 54 28.27 4.58 7.91
N GLU A 55 28.77 5.20 6.83
CA GLU A 55 28.47 6.59 6.48
C GLU A 55 26.95 6.74 6.29
N GLY A 56 26.23 7.02 7.39
CA GLY A 56 24.77 6.97 7.48
C GLY A 56 24.09 8.09 6.72
N LYS A 57 24.09 8.01 5.39
CA LYS A 57 23.26 8.83 4.51
C LYS A 57 21.80 8.49 4.81
N ASN A 58 21.04 9.45 5.36
CA ASN A 58 19.62 9.27 5.57
C ASN A 58 18.88 9.54 4.25
N HIS A 59 18.19 8.52 3.75
CA HIS A 59 17.41 8.57 2.51
C HIS A 59 15.96 8.92 2.81
N PHE A 60 15.48 10.04 2.28
CA PHE A 60 14.12 10.52 2.47
C PHE A 60 13.33 10.46 1.17
N LEU A 61 12.04 10.13 1.27
CA LEU A 61 11.09 10.40 0.21
C LEU A 61 10.64 11.87 0.31
N ASP A 62 10.91 12.68 -0.71
CA ASP A 62 10.45 14.06 -0.83
C ASP A 62 9.27 14.12 -1.79
N VAL A 63 8.12 14.59 -1.28
CA VAL A 63 6.90 14.82 -2.05
C VAL A 63 6.67 16.32 -2.12
N VAL A 64 6.82 16.89 -3.32
CA VAL A 64 6.60 18.31 -3.58
C VAL A 64 5.18 18.48 -4.12
N CYS A 65 4.36 19.25 -3.42
CA CYS A 65 3.00 19.50 -3.86
C CYS A 65 2.50 20.90 -3.49
N ARG A 66 1.66 21.45 -4.37
CA ARG A 66 1.00 22.74 -4.19
C ARG A 66 -0.30 22.67 -3.37
N ARG A 67 -0.86 21.48 -3.16
CA ARG A 67 -2.10 21.30 -2.38
C ARG A 67 -2.09 19.99 -1.60
N VAL A 68 -2.47 20.07 -0.32
CA VAL A 68 -2.66 18.91 0.56
C VAL A 68 -4.11 18.85 1.02
N ILE A 69 -4.66 17.63 1.08
CA ILE A 69 -6.02 17.40 1.61
C ILE A 69 -5.88 16.84 3.03
N GLU A 70 -6.54 17.48 3.98
CA GLU A 70 -6.49 17.13 5.39
C GLU A 70 -7.84 16.55 5.84
N MET A 71 -7.79 15.51 6.67
CA MET A 71 -8.99 14.86 7.21
C MET A 71 -8.73 14.24 8.59
N LYS A 72 -9.80 13.91 9.31
CA LYS A 72 -9.76 13.20 10.62
C LYS A 72 -8.85 13.86 11.67
N ALA A 73 -8.76 15.19 11.71
CA ALA A 73 -8.06 15.87 12.80
C ALA A 73 -8.72 15.52 14.15
N ASN A 74 -7.91 15.28 15.18
CA ASN A 74 -8.36 14.78 16.50
C ASN A 74 -9.19 13.49 16.41
N ASN A 75 -8.99 12.70 15.34
CA ASN A 75 -9.79 11.51 15.01
C ASN A 75 -11.31 11.76 14.92
N VAL A 76 -11.73 12.98 14.58
CA VAL A 76 -13.15 13.31 14.38
C VAL A 76 -13.47 13.41 12.90
N ASN A 77 -14.58 12.80 12.50
CA ASN A 77 -15.09 12.88 11.12
C ASN A 77 -15.62 14.30 10.85
N TYR A 78 -14.97 15.00 9.93
CA TYR A 78 -15.33 16.34 9.45
C TYR A 78 -15.10 16.43 7.94
N PRO A 79 -15.71 17.42 7.24
CA PRO A 79 -15.44 17.66 5.83
C PRO A 79 -13.95 17.83 5.53
N TYR A 80 -13.54 17.40 4.34
CA TYR A 80 -12.14 17.51 3.90
C TYR A 80 -11.71 18.98 3.80
N LYS A 81 -10.54 19.28 4.36
CA LYS A 81 -9.92 20.60 4.24
C LYS A 81 -8.90 20.57 3.11
N HIS A 82 -9.08 21.44 2.13
CA HIS A 82 -8.15 21.59 1.02
C HIS A 82 -7.22 22.77 1.32
N ARG A 83 -5.95 22.48 1.62
CA ARG A 83 -4.94 23.50 1.92
C ARG A 83 -4.06 23.73 0.70
N GLU A 84 -4.16 24.92 0.12
CA GLU A 84 -3.21 25.40 -0.87
C GLU A 84 -1.92 25.82 -0.18
N ILE A 85 -0.78 25.53 -0.82
CA ILE A 85 0.54 25.86 -0.32
C ILE A 85 1.13 26.92 -1.26
N ALA A 86 0.93 28.19 -0.86
CA ALA A 86 1.42 29.34 -1.62
C ALA A 86 2.94 29.53 -1.49
N ASP A 87 3.49 29.26 -0.30
CA ASP A 87 4.93 29.37 -0.04
C ASP A 87 5.67 28.12 -0.56
N PRO A 88 6.58 28.26 -1.55
CA PRO A 88 7.36 27.14 -2.07
C PRO A 88 8.16 26.39 -1.01
N SER A 89 8.60 27.06 0.06
CA SER A 89 9.36 26.42 1.14
C SER A 89 8.54 25.39 1.92
N LEU A 90 7.21 25.52 1.92
CA LEU A 90 6.27 24.64 2.62
C LEU A 90 5.73 23.51 1.73
N GLN A 91 6.08 23.47 0.44
CA GLN A 91 5.59 22.46 -0.51
C GLN A 91 6.30 21.11 -0.35
N HIS A 92 7.43 21.08 0.34
CA HIS A 92 8.23 19.87 0.56
C HIS A 92 7.73 19.06 1.76
N HIS A 93 7.32 17.82 1.48
CA HIS A 93 6.93 16.85 2.49
C HIS A 93 7.89 15.66 2.48
N ARG A 94 8.75 15.59 3.50
CA ARG A 94 9.78 14.55 3.61
C ARG A 94 9.33 13.41 4.54
N PHE A 95 9.48 12.17 4.07
CA PHE A 95 9.21 10.96 4.83
C PHE A 95 10.49 10.14 4.99
N ASN A 96 10.77 9.70 6.22
CA ASN A 96 11.83 8.77 6.53
C ASN A 96 11.21 7.40 6.86
N PRO A 97 11.33 6.39 6.00
CA PRO A 97 10.74 5.09 6.26
C PRO A 97 11.59 4.27 7.24
N ASP A 98 10.96 3.68 8.26
CA ASP A 98 11.67 2.93 9.31
C ASP A 98 12.01 1.49 8.92
N TYR A 99 11.24 0.89 8.00
CA TYR A 99 11.30 -0.56 7.71
C TYR A 99 11.75 -0.93 6.30
N ILE A 100 11.47 -0.07 5.32
CA ILE A 100 11.72 -0.36 3.90
C ILE A 100 12.42 0.85 3.29
N PRO A 101 13.60 0.69 2.65
CA PRO A 101 14.31 1.81 2.06
C PRO A 101 13.51 2.42 0.90
N VAL A 102 13.64 3.74 0.70
CA VAL A 102 12.91 4.52 -0.32
C VAL A 102 13.06 3.90 -1.71
N SER A 103 14.27 3.45 -2.05
CA SER A 103 14.60 2.80 -3.32
C SER A 103 13.75 1.57 -3.68
N LYS A 104 13.18 0.87 -2.69
CA LYS A 104 12.36 -0.33 -2.92
C LYS A 104 10.93 -0.02 -3.36
N PHE A 105 10.35 1.09 -2.90
CA PHE A 105 8.95 1.42 -3.18
C PHE A 105 8.76 2.68 -4.03
N LEU A 106 9.78 3.53 -4.16
CA LEU A 106 9.75 4.70 -5.03
C LEU A 106 9.43 4.37 -6.51
N PRO A 107 9.95 3.28 -7.12
CA PRO A 107 9.60 2.92 -8.49
C PRO A 107 8.08 2.74 -8.69
N LEU A 108 7.41 2.08 -7.75
CA LEU A 108 5.96 1.91 -7.77
C LEU A 108 5.23 3.26 -7.67
N ILE A 109 5.67 4.16 -6.78
CA ILE A 109 5.07 5.49 -6.65
C ILE A 109 5.24 6.29 -7.95
N ASN A 110 6.44 6.26 -8.56
CA ASN A 110 6.72 6.97 -9.79
C ASN A 110 5.93 6.43 -10.98
N GLU A 111 5.77 5.11 -11.05
CA GLU A 111 4.90 4.48 -12.04
C GLU A 111 3.46 4.96 -11.87
N LEU A 112 2.88 4.86 -10.67
CA LEU A 112 1.52 5.35 -10.39
C LEU A 112 1.35 6.85 -10.66
N TYR A 113 2.34 7.67 -10.28
CA TYR A 113 2.36 9.11 -10.53
C TYR A 113 2.34 9.42 -12.03
N THR A 114 3.14 8.69 -12.82
CA THR A 114 3.20 8.84 -14.29
C THR A 114 1.93 8.35 -14.94
N LEU A 115 1.42 7.19 -14.52
CA LEU A 115 0.15 6.61 -14.98
C LEU A 115 -1.02 7.58 -14.78
N PHE A 116 -1.02 8.33 -13.68
CA PHE A 116 -2.07 9.31 -13.40
C PHE A 116 -2.08 10.49 -14.38
N LYS A 117 -0.95 10.79 -15.05
CA LYS A 117 -0.85 11.87 -16.03
C LYS A 117 -1.30 11.46 -17.44
N LEU A 118 -1.56 10.17 -17.66
CA LEU A 118 -2.05 9.66 -18.95
C LEU A 118 -3.55 9.98 -19.15
N PRO A 119 -4.04 9.99 -20.42
CA PRO A 119 -5.46 10.03 -20.69
C PRO A 119 -6.22 8.89 -20.00
N ILE A 120 -7.45 9.15 -19.57
CA ILE A 120 -8.25 8.25 -18.70
C ILE A 120 -8.33 6.81 -19.23
N LYS A 121 -8.52 6.63 -20.55
CA LYS A 121 -8.60 5.28 -21.16
C LYS A 121 -7.29 4.50 -21.01
N GLN A 122 -6.15 5.17 -21.26
CA GLN A 122 -4.84 4.55 -21.12
C GLN A 122 -4.49 4.30 -19.65
N GLN A 123 -4.85 5.24 -18.76
CA GLN A 123 -4.69 5.09 -17.32
C GLN A 123 -5.38 3.82 -16.82
N GLN A 124 -6.63 3.57 -17.21
CA GLN A 124 -7.38 2.38 -16.76
C GLN A 124 -6.74 1.08 -17.25
N PHE A 125 -6.31 1.04 -18.51
CA PHE A 125 -5.67 -0.14 -19.08
C PHE A 125 -4.35 -0.45 -18.36
N ARG A 126 -3.46 0.54 -18.26
CA ARG A 126 -2.16 0.38 -17.62
C ARG A 126 -2.25 0.09 -16.11
N LEU A 127 -3.22 0.69 -15.42
CA LEU A 127 -3.45 0.39 -14.01
C LEU A 127 -3.87 -1.07 -13.80
N LYS A 128 -4.66 -1.63 -14.72
CA LYS A 128 -5.02 -3.06 -14.68
C LYS A 128 -3.81 -3.96 -14.90
N GLU A 129 -2.93 -3.62 -15.87
CA GLU A 129 -1.67 -4.35 -16.09
C GLU A 129 -0.79 -4.33 -14.83
N LEU A 130 -0.58 -3.15 -14.24
CA LEU A 130 0.22 -3.01 -13.03
C LEU A 130 -0.36 -3.80 -11.85
N ILE A 131 -1.68 -3.74 -11.63
CA ILE A 131 -2.33 -4.52 -10.58
C ILE A 131 -2.10 -6.02 -10.84
N PHE A 132 -2.33 -6.49 -12.07
CA PHE A 132 -2.11 -7.88 -12.44
C PHE A 132 -0.66 -8.32 -12.18
N ASP A 133 0.33 -7.50 -12.52
CA ASP A 133 1.74 -7.79 -12.30
C ASP A 133 2.12 -7.79 -10.81
N LEU A 134 1.53 -6.91 -10.01
CA LEU A 134 1.71 -6.90 -8.55
C LEU A 134 1.11 -8.16 -7.91
N GLU A 135 -0.09 -8.54 -8.32
CA GLU A 135 -0.79 -9.73 -7.83
C GLU A 135 -0.06 -11.02 -8.24
N LYS A 136 0.48 -11.08 -9.46
CA LYS A 136 1.29 -12.21 -9.95
C LYS A 136 2.59 -12.36 -9.16
N ARG A 137 3.19 -11.25 -8.72
CA ARG A 137 4.42 -11.23 -7.90
C ARG A 137 4.14 -11.54 -6.42
N SER A 138 2.90 -11.40 -5.96
CA SER A 138 2.52 -11.75 -4.60
C SER A 138 2.82 -13.23 -4.35
N GLN A 139 3.48 -13.53 -3.24
CA GLN A 139 3.81 -14.89 -2.82
C GLN A 139 2.95 -15.30 -1.64
N PHE A 140 2.66 -16.61 -1.56
CA PHE A 140 2.01 -17.16 -0.39
C PHE A 140 3.01 -17.26 0.76
N GLU A 141 2.59 -16.82 1.94
CA GLU A 141 3.41 -16.84 3.15
C GLU A 141 3.46 -18.27 3.71
N LEU A 142 4.58 -18.97 3.49
CA LEU A 142 4.76 -20.37 3.88
C LEU A 142 4.59 -20.61 5.39
N GLN A 143 4.81 -19.58 6.20
CA GLN A 143 4.58 -19.59 7.65
C GLN A 143 3.13 -19.85 8.07
N TRP A 144 2.17 -19.74 7.14
CA TRP A 144 0.75 -20.02 7.41
C TRP A 144 0.39 -21.51 7.31
N LEU A 145 1.31 -22.35 6.83
CA LEU A 145 1.12 -23.80 6.78
C LEU A 145 1.18 -24.42 8.19
N ASN A 146 0.40 -25.48 8.43
CA ASN A 146 0.31 -26.12 9.76
C ASN A 146 1.52 -27.03 10.09
N GLY A 147 2.57 -27.02 9.26
CA GLY A 147 3.78 -27.81 9.45
C GLY A 147 4.37 -28.33 8.15
N LEU A 148 5.47 -29.10 8.26
CA LEU A 148 6.26 -29.60 7.12
C LEU A 148 5.53 -30.66 6.27
N SER A 149 4.46 -31.26 6.79
CA SER A 149 3.65 -32.25 6.07
C SER A 149 2.65 -31.62 5.11
N GLU A 150 2.31 -30.34 5.31
CA GLU A 150 1.38 -29.62 4.46
C GLU A 150 2.11 -29.10 3.22
N LYS A 151 1.70 -29.57 2.05
CA LYS A 151 2.30 -29.25 0.76
C LYS A 151 1.32 -28.51 -0.11
N ILE A 152 1.79 -27.43 -0.73
CA ILE A 152 1.01 -26.68 -1.72
C ILE A 152 0.86 -27.54 -2.97
N ILE A 153 -0.39 -27.76 -3.38
CA ILE A 153 -0.76 -28.49 -4.59
C ILE A 153 -0.95 -27.51 -5.75
N CYS A 154 -1.64 -26.38 -5.49
CA CYS A 154 -1.81 -25.35 -6.50
C CYS A 154 -2.02 -23.95 -5.89
N GLU A 155 -1.65 -22.94 -6.68
CA GLU A 155 -1.92 -21.54 -6.42
C GLU A 155 -2.63 -20.93 -7.63
N CYS A 156 -3.70 -20.17 -7.40
CA CYS A 156 -4.37 -19.45 -8.47
C CYS A 156 -4.96 -18.12 -7.98
N ARG A 157 -5.05 -17.15 -8.89
CA ARG A 157 -5.79 -15.91 -8.65
C ARG A 157 -7.29 -16.22 -8.66
N VAL A 158 -8.00 -15.81 -7.62
CA VAL A 158 -9.47 -15.89 -7.56
C VAL A 158 -10.04 -14.61 -6.95
N GLU A 159 -11.36 -14.50 -6.93
CA GLU A 159 -12.05 -13.43 -6.22
C GLU A 159 -13.02 -14.03 -5.20
N GLU A 160 -12.97 -13.55 -3.97
CA GLU A 160 -13.98 -13.85 -2.95
C GLU A 160 -15.19 -12.95 -3.19
N ILE A 161 -16.31 -13.58 -3.52
CA ILE A 161 -17.57 -12.88 -3.81
C ILE A 161 -18.38 -12.82 -2.51
N SER A 162 -18.48 -11.63 -1.94
CA SER A 162 -19.39 -11.33 -0.83
C SER A 162 -20.68 -10.67 -1.32
N ARG A 163 -21.63 -10.43 -0.42
CA ARG A 163 -22.89 -9.72 -0.75
C ARG A 163 -22.66 -8.28 -1.22
N TYR A 164 -21.55 -7.66 -0.79
CA TYR A 164 -21.32 -6.22 -0.98
C TYR A 164 -20.17 -5.92 -1.94
N CYS A 165 -19.24 -6.85 -2.11
CA CYS A 165 -18.05 -6.64 -2.93
C CYS A 165 -17.45 -7.96 -3.44
N SER A 166 -16.72 -7.86 -4.56
CA SER A 166 -15.76 -8.88 -5.00
C SER A 166 -14.38 -8.48 -4.53
N ILE A 167 -13.69 -9.35 -3.81
CA ILE A 167 -12.37 -9.09 -3.23
C ILE A 167 -11.34 -9.98 -3.93
N PRO A 168 -10.35 -9.40 -4.64
CA PRO A 168 -9.34 -10.18 -5.32
C PRO A 168 -8.35 -10.78 -4.33
N GLY A 169 -7.96 -12.03 -4.57
CA GLY A 169 -7.00 -12.73 -3.74
C GLY A 169 -6.35 -13.91 -4.43
N LYS A 170 -5.49 -14.59 -3.69
CA LYS A 170 -4.85 -15.83 -4.10
C LYS A 170 -5.47 -16.99 -3.35
N LEU A 171 -5.97 -17.98 -4.09
CA LEU A 171 -6.34 -19.27 -3.56
C LEU A 171 -5.12 -20.18 -3.56
N VAL A 172 -4.83 -20.77 -2.41
CA VAL A 172 -3.76 -21.77 -2.25
C VAL A 172 -4.39 -23.04 -1.72
N ILE A 173 -4.29 -24.11 -2.50
CA ILE A 173 -4.82 -25.41 -2.13
C ILE A 173 -3.66 -26.29 -1.73
N THR A 174 -3.73 -26.85 -0.52
CA THR A 174 -2.77 -27.82 -0.01
C THR A 174 -3.43 -29.21 0.05
N ASN A 175 -2.68 -30.20 0.51
CA ASN A 175 -3.22 -31.53 0.80
C ASN A 175 -4.15 -31.59 2.04
N TYR A 176 -4.23 -30.53 2.85
CA TYR A 176 -5.05 -30.50 4.08
C TYR A 176 -6.06 -29.35 4.12
N SER A 177 -5.71 -28.21 3.55
CA SER A 177 -6.45 -26.96 3.71
C SER A 177 -6.53 -26.19 2.39
N LEU A 178 -7.52 -25.32 2.33
CA LEU A 178 -7.68 -24.28 1.33
C LEU A 178 -7.48 -22.94 2.03
N PHE A 179 -6.52 -22.16 1.53
CA PHE A 179 -6.23 -20.83 2.00
C PHE A 179 -6.67 -19.80 0.97
N PHE A 180 -7.25 -18.71 1.44
CA PHE A 180 -7.52 -17.52 0.64
C PHE A 180 -6.73 -16.35 1.21
N GLN A 181 -5.72 -15.89 0.47
CA GLN A 181 -4.88 -14.75 0.81
C GLN A 181 -5.42 -13.51 0.10
N TYR A 182 -5.76 -12.49 0.88
CA TYR A 182 -6.22 -11.21 0.34
C TYR A 182 -5.05 -10.47 -0.31
N PHE A 183 -5.22 -9.93 -1.53
CA PHE A 183 -4.21 -9.03 -2.10
C PHE A 183 -4.24 -7.64 -1.47
N ASN A 184 -5.37 -7.29 -0.87
CA ASN A 184 -5.54 -6.04 -0.15
C ASN A 184 -5.49 -6.28 1.37
N ASN A 185 -4.80 -5.41 2.10
CA ASN A 185 -4.74 -5.49 3.56
C ASN A 185 -5.97 -4.79 4.20
N ILE A 186 -7.16 -4.99 3.62
CA ILE A 186 -8.41 -4.39 4.14
C ILE A 186 -8.92 -5.21 5.33
N GLU A 187 -8.80 -6.53 5.24
CA GLU A 187 -9.25 -7.44 6.29
C GLU A 187 -8.29 -7.44 7.49
N THR A 188 -8.86 -7.71 8.68
CA THR A 188 -8.08 -7.81 9.92
C THR A 188 -7.20 -9.05 9.95
N LYS A 189 -7.57 -10.08 9.18
CA LYS A 189 -6.80 -11.31 9.00
C LYS A 189 -6.15 -11.30 7.61
N PRO A 190 -4.86 -11.64 7.49
CA PRO A 190 -4.17 -11.65 6.20
C PRO A 190 -4.62 -12.79 5.28
N TYR A 191 -5.26 -13.82 5.83
CA TYR A 191 -5.82 -14.94 5.07
C TYR A 191 -7.05 -15.55 5.77
N ALA A 192 -7.88 -16.23 4.98
CA ALA A 192 -8.88 -17.18 5.46
C ALA A 192 -8.39 -18.62 5.23
N LYS A 193 -8.72 -19.54 6.14
CA LYS A 193 -8.32 -20.96 6.08
C LYS A 193 -9.55 -21.83 6.24
N TYR A 194 -9.65 -22.84 5.39
CA TYR A 194 -10.71 -23.84 5.39
C TYR A 194 -10.10 -25.23 5.31
N GLU A 195 -10.38 -26.11 6.26
CA GLU A 195 -9.87 -27.49 6.21
C GLU A 195 -10.67 -28.30 5.19
N ILE A 196 -9.97 -29.00 4.30
CA ILE A 196 -10.60 -29.76 3.21
C ILE A 196 -11.52 -30.84 3.77
N GLY A 197 -11.14 -31.48 4.88
CA GLY A 197 -11.96 -32.50 5.55
C GLY A 197 -13.29 -31.98 6.09
N LEU A 198 -13.46 -30.66 6.26
CA LEU A 198 -14.71 -30.03 6.72
C LEU A 198 -15.60 -29.55 5.57
N ILE A 199 -15.14 -29.61 4.33
CA ILE A 199 -15.91 -29.16 3.17
C ILE A 199 -16.97 -30.22 2.83
N VAL A 200 -18.24 -29.90 3.08
CA VAL A 200 -19.36 -30.81 2.82
C VAL A 200 -19.72 -30.90 1.33
N LYS A 201 -19.60 -29.80 0.58
CA LYS A 201 -20.03 -29.74 -0.82
C LYS A 201 -19.30 -28.65 -1.61
N MET A 202 -18.96 -28.96 -2.86
CA MET A 202 -18.48 -27.98 -3.85
C MET A 202 -19.45 -27.91 -5.02
N ILE A 203 -19.82 -26.69 -5.44
CA ILE A 203 -20.80 -26.46 -6.51
C ILE A 203 -20.22 -25.50 -7.53
N LYS A 204 -20.24 -25.89 -8.80
CA LYS A 204 -19.88 -24.99 -9.91
C LYS A 204 -20.95 -23.91 -10.09
N ARG A 205 -20.54 -22.64 -10.12
CA ARG A 205 -21.41 -21.48 -10.33
C ARG A 205 -20.87 -20.59 -11.43
N ARG A 206 -21.77 -19.83 -12.07
CA ARG A 206 -21.43 -18.77 -13.03
C ARG A 206 -21.40 -17.45 -12.29
N HIS A 207 -20.49 -16.56 -12.67
CA HIS A 207 -20.36 -15.21 -12.14
C HIS A 207 -20.14 -14.24 -13.31
N MET A 208 -20.84 -13.10 -13.31
CA MET A 208 -20.72 -12.02 -14.31
C MET A 208 -20.84 -12.49 -15.77
N LEU A 209 -22.01 -13.04 -16.13
CA LEU A 209 -22.36 -13.51 -17.47
C LEU A 209 -21.97 -12.51 -18.58
#